data_AF-A0A7Y3YS59-F1
#
_entry.id   AF-A0A7Y3YS59-F1
#
_cell.length_a   1.000
_cell.length_b   1.000
_cell.length_c   1.000
_cell.angle_alpha   90.00
_cell.angle_beta   90.00
_cell.angle_gamma   90.00
#
_symmetry.space_group_name_H-M   'P 1'
#
loop_
_entity.id
_entity.type
_entity.pdbx_description
1 polymer ?
#
loop_
_entity_poly.entity_id
_entity_poly.type
_entity_poly.pdbx_seq_one_letter_code
_entity_poly.pdbx_strand_id
1 'polypeptide(L)' 'MNLIPTKRLNALLEILPKREMPEKTREAVKLVFDSGYSYELASLKTGVSSKRISLAVRKLNQMDAVLLAAYRL' A
#
# COMPACT_ATOMS: atom_id res chain seq x y z
N MET A 1 -12.61 1.64 -3.82
CA MET A 1 -11.42 2.22 -4.47
C MET A 1 -10.52 2.73 -3.35
N ASN A 2 -9.33 2.14 -3.16
CA ASN A 2 -8.45 2.56 -2.06
C ASN A 2 -7.76 3.87 -2.49
N LEU A 3 -8.27 5.01 -2.02
CA LEU A 3 -7.80 6.35 -2.40
C LEU A 3 -6.89 6.92 -1.30
N ILE A 4 -5.68 6.37 -1.17
CA ILE A 4 -4.60 7.10 -0.49
C ILE A 4 -3.89 7.93 -1.55
N PRO A 5 -3.86 9.28 -1.44
CA PRO A 5 -3.11 10.13 -2.36
C PRO A 5 -1.62 9.73 -2.39
N THR A 6 -1.01 9.75 -3.57
CA THR A 6 0.37 9.27 -3.80
C THR A 6 1.39 9.87 -2.83
N LYS A 7 1.28 11.17 -2.49
CA LYS A 7 2.16 11.81 -1.49
C LYS A 7 2.06 11.14 -0.11
N ARG A 8 0.84 10.85 0.34
CA ARG A 8 0.58 10.22 1.63
C ARG A 8 0.98 8.75 1.62
N LEU A 9 0.72 8.05 0.51
CA LEU A 9 1.18 6.68 0.30
C LEU A 9 2.71 6.58 0.41
N ASN A 10 3.45 7.47 -0.26
CA ASN A 10 4.91 7.49 -0.19
C ASN A 10 5.41 7.73 1.24
N ALA A 11 4.82 8.68 1.96
CA ALA A 11 5.16 8.92 3.37
C ALA A 11 4.91 7.68 4.25
N LEU A 12 3.77 7.00 4.08
CA LEU A 12 3.46 5.76 4.80
C LEU A 12 4.45 4.64 4.48
N LEU A 13 4.94 4.55 3.24
CA LEU A 13 5.94 3.57 2.82
C LEU A 13 7.34 3.92 3.36
N GLU A 14 7.68 5.19 3.50
CA GLU A 14 8.96 5.65 4.06
C GLU A 14 9.09 5.31 5.55
N ILE A 15 8.03 5.50 6.33
CA ILE A 15 8.04 5.16 7.77
C ILE A 15 8.02 3.65 8.04
N LEU A 16 7.50 2.85 7.10
CA LEU A 16 7.48 1.41 7.25
C LEU A 16 8.90 0.83 7.06
N PRO A 17 9.36 -0.06 7.94
CA PRO A 17 10.66 -0.68 7.77
C PRO A 17 10.64 -1.66 6.59
N LYS A 18 11.73 -1.71 5.82
CA LYS A 18 11.85 -2.58 4.63
C LYS A 18 11.71 -4.07 4.93
N ARG A 19 12.09 -4.50 6.14
CA ARG A 19 11.89 -5.88 6.61
C ARG A 19 10.42 -6.28 6.68
N GLU A 20 9.55 -5.32 7.01
CA GLU A 20 8.12 -5.55 7.15
C GLU A 20 7.41 -5.48 5.80
N MET A 21 7.81 -4.52 4.95
CA MET A 21 7.33 -4.41 3.58
C MET A 21 8.51 -4.30 2.62
N PRO A 22 8.96 -5.44 2.03
CA PRO A 22 10.06 -5.47 1.07
C PRO A 22 9.72 -4.69 -0.20
N GLU A 23 10.76 -4.26 -0.93
CA GLU A 23 10.62 -3.41 -2.13
C GLU A 23 9.64 -3.96 -3.16
N LYS A 24 9.69 -5.26 -3.48
CA LYS A 24 8.71 -5.88 -4.39
C LYS A 24 7.27 -5.74 -3.92
N THR A 25 7.02 -5.84 -2.61
CA THR A 25 5.68 -5.63 -2.04
C THR A 25 5.27 -4.16 -2.13
N ARG A 26 6.21 -3.22 -1.93
CA ARG A 26 5.95 -1.78 -2.10
C ARG A 26 5.59 -1.45 -3.53
N GLU A 27 6.33 -1.98 -4.50
CA GLU A 27 6.04 -1.83 -5.93
C GLU A 27 4.64 -2.37 -6.28
N ALA A 28 4.32 -3.57 -5.79
CA ALA A 28 3.02 -4.20 -6.03
C ALA A 28 1.87 -3.34 -5.48
N VAL A 29 2.06 -2.78 -4.30
CA VAL A 29 1.07 -1.91 -3.66
C VAL A 29 0.95 -0.57 -4.39
N LYS A 30 2.05 0.03 -4.85
CA LYS A 30 2.00 1.24 -5.68
C LYS A 30 1.19 1.02 -6.96
N LEU A 31 1.34 -0.13 -7.63
CA LEU A 31 0.50 -0.46 -8.80
C LEU A 31 -1.01 -0.49 -8.46
N VAL A 32 -1.37 -0.98 -7.28
CA VAL A 32 -2.76 -0.99 -6.82
C VAL A 32 -3.28 0.43 -6.57
N PHE A 33 -2.53 1.26 -5.85
CA PHE A 33 -2.98 2.60 -5.45
C PHE A 33 -2.86 3.65 -6.56
N ASP A 34 -1.74 3.66 -7.30
CA ASP A 34 -1.47 4.68 -8.33
C ASP A 34 -2.12 4.32 -9.68
N SER A 35 -2.13 3.04 -10.06
CA SER A 35 -2.61 2.58 -11.38
C SER A 35 -3.97 1.87 -11.33
N GLY A 36 -4.56 1.70 -10.14
CA GLY A 36 -5.84 1.02 -9.97
C GLY A 36 -5.81 -0.47 -10.31
N TYR A 37 -4.64 -1.10 -10.30
CA TYR A 37 -4.50 -2.52 -10.64
C TYR A 37 -5.29 -3.39 -9.65
N SER A 38 -5.88 -4.47 -10.16
CA SER A 38 -6.36 -5.55 -9.28
C SER A 38 -5.16 -6.21 -8.58
N TYR A 39 -5.42 -6.89 -7.46
CA TYR A 39 -4.37 -7.61 -6.74
C TYR A 39 -3.75 -8.73 -7.59
N GLU A 40 -4.53 -9.32 -8.50
CA GLU A 40 -4.08 -10.35 -9.44
C GLU A 40 -3.12 -9.75 -10.49
N LEU A 41 -3.45 -8.59 -11.06
CA LEU A 41 -2.59 -7.90 -12.02
C LEU A 41 -1.29 -7.43 -11.37
N ALA A 42 -1.37 -6.85 -10.17
CA ALA A 42 -0.19 -6.46 -9.42
C ALA A 42 0.68 -7.68 -9.05
N SER A 43 0.04 -8.81 -8.71
CA SER A 43 0.72 -10.08 -8.44
C SER A 43 1.46 -10.59 -9.68
N LEU A 44 0.81 -10.59 -10.84
CA LEU A 44 1.41 -11.03 -12.10
C LEU A 44 2.63 -10.17 -12.47
N LYS A 45 2.55 -8.86 -12.24
CA LYS A 45 3.61 -7.91 -12.62
C LYS A 45 4.82 -7.94 -11.68
N THR A 46 4.63 -8.24 -10.40
CA THR A 46 5.69 -8.12 -9.37
C THR A 46 6.16 -9.46 -8.80
N GLY A 47 5.42 -10.55 -9.07
CA GLY A 47 5.67 -11.86 -8.47
C GLY A 47 5.31 -11.94 -6.98
N VAL A 48 4.67 -10.92 -6.41
CA VAL A 48 4.20 -10.93 -5.03
C VAL A 48 2.79 -11.52 -4.99
N SER A 49 2.55 -12.51 -4.12
CA SER A 49 1.21 -13.13 -4.05
C SER A 49 0.10 -12.11 -3.77
N SER A 50 -1.04 -12.27 -4.43
CA SER A 50 -2.23 -11.42 -4.25
C SER A 50 -2.65 -11.31 -2.78
N LYS A 51 -2.52 -12.39 -2.00
CA LYS A 51 -2.75 -12.39 -0.55
C LYS A 51 -1.80 -11.45 0.20
N ARG A 52 -0.50 -11.45 -0.14
CA ARG A 52 0.48 -10.55 0.49
C ARG A 52 0.21 -9.10 0.10
N ILE A 53 -0.18 -8.85 -1.14
CA ILE A 53 -0.59 -7.52 -1.61
C ILE A 53 -1.82 -7.05 -0.84
N SER A 54 -2.86 -7.88 -0.69
CA SER A 54 -4.07 -7.49 0.04
C SER A 54 -3.81 -7.17 1.51
N LEU A 55 -2.94 -7.94 2.17
CA LEU A 55 -2.51 -7.68 3.54
C LEU A 55 -1.76 -6.35 3.66
N ALA A 56 -0.85 -6.07 2.72
CA ALA A 56 -0.09 -4.82 2.68
C ALA A 56 -1.01 -3.60 2.44
N VAL A 57 -1.94 -3.70 1.49
CA VAL A 57 -2.94 -2.67 1.21
C VAL A 57 -3.82 -2.42 2.43
N ARG A 58 -4.31 -3.48 3.10
CA ARG A 58 -5.10 -3.36 4.32
C ARG A 58 -4.34 -2.65 5.44
N LYS A 59 -3.07 -2.99 5.63
CA LYS A 59 -2.20 -2.34 6.63
C LYS A 59 -2.05 -0.83 6.34
N LEU A 60 -1.79 -0.46 5.09
CA LEU A 60 -1.65 0.94 4.71
C LEU A 60 -2.95 1.73 4.89
N ASN A 61 -4.10 1.16 4.52
CA ASN A 61 -5.40 1.78 4.78
C ASN A 61 -5.66 1.99 6.28
N GLN A 62 -5.26 1.04 7.13
CA GLN A 62 -5.38 1.19 8.59
C GLN A 62 -4.47 2.32 9.11
N MET A 63 -3.22 2.39 8.65
CA MET A 63 -2.30 3.47 9.00
C MET A 63 -2.83 4.83 8.54
N ASP A 64 -3.39 4.90 7.32
CA ASP A 64 -4.00 6.11 6.78
C ASP A 64 -5.20 6.58 7.60
N ALA A 65 -6.05 5.64 8.01
CA ALA A 65 -7.21 5.93 8.86
C ALA A 65 -6.80 6.49 10.22
N VAL A 66 -5.78 5.90 10.87
CA VAL A 66 -5.25 6.39 12.15
C VAL A 66 -4.65 7.79 11.99
N LEU A 67 -3.88 8.01 10.92
CA LEU A 67 -3.31 9.32 10.61
C LEU A 67 -4.44 10.37 10.47
N LEU A 68 -5.43 10.10 9.62
CA LEU A 68 -6.54 11.03 9.39
C LEU A 68 -7.38 11.28 10.65
N ALA A 69 -7.56 10.28 11.50
CA ALA A 69 -8.26 10.43 12.77
C ALA A 69 -7.49 11.35 13.75
N ALA A 70 -6.16 11.28 13.76
CA ALA A 70 -5.33 12.13 14.62
C ALA A 70 -5.32 13.62 14.19
N TYR A 71 -5.50 13.90 12.90
CA TYR A 71 -5.48 15.27 12.36
C TYR A 71 -6.87 15.90 12.16
N ARG A 72 -7.95 15.14 12.34
CA ARG A 72 -9.32 15.69 12.40
C ARG A 72 -9.58 16.18 13.83
N LEU A 73 -9.27 17.45 14.08
CA LEU A 73 -9.70 18.21 15.26
C LEU A 73 -11.22 18.43 15.24
#